data_AF-H6N630-F1
#
_entry.id   AF-H6N630-F1
#
_cell.length_a   1.000
_cell.length_b   1.000
_cell.length_c   1.000
_cell.angle_alpha   90.00
_cell.angle_beta   90.00
_cell.angle_gamma   90.00
#
_symmetry.space_group_name_H-M   'P 1'
#
loop_
_entity.id
_entity.type
_entity.pdbx_description
1 polymer ?
#
loop_
_entity_poly.entity_id
_entity_poly.type
_entity_poly.pdbx_seq_one_letter_code
_entity_poly.pdbx_strand_id
1 'polypeptide(L)'
;MTLAAKGALSFVSSALVSGTFTSAVRPAGPKTIFKLIRETRPDRRMLFDGYNKVFDGSSDHWKFVWKKYRNDFPAGVSNPFSLTQLTGDNAPKEFRDTCRKLFFNESASSTDDEKYNWAVEYCTRSTLVSDWIWESGHEIVPKDNNTDEWKKLWAKYKDSNVWNISDSSSNGEAPEGFKKKCEEEANKTSGNKRDVSVNRVFKYCSKKRVN
;
A
#
# COMPACT_ATOMS: atom_id res chain seq x y z
N MET A 1 23.20 -0.80 76.35
CA MET A 1 22.88 0.08 75.20
C MET A 1 21.80 -0.62 74.42
N THR A 2 20.64 0.03 74.33
CA THR A 2 19.33 -0.62 74.32
C THR A 2 18.65 -0.35 72.99
N LEU A 3 18.03 -1.39 72.41
CA LEU A 3 17.15 -1.30 71.24
C LEU A 3 16.04 -0.25 71.48
N ALA A 4 15.71 0.50 70.42
CA ALA A 4 14.47 1.28 70.36
C ALA A 4 13.70 0.91 69.10
N ALA A 5 12.62 0.14 69.30
CA ALA A 5 11.49 0.02 68.40
C ALA A 5 10.45 1.12 68.75
N LYS A 6 9.90 1.78 67.73
CA LYS A 6 8.67 2.58 67.74
C LYS A 6 8.12 2.43 66.31
N GLY A 7 6.85 2.16 66.03
CA GLY A 7 5.61 2.13 66.77
C GLY A 7 4.51 2.30 65.72
N ALA A 8 3.48 1.45 65.76
CA ALA A 8 2.44 1.36 64.74
C ALA A 8 1.50 2.59 64.71
N LEU A 9 0.99 2.92 63.53
CA LEU A 9 -0.28 3.63 63.37
C LEU A 9 -1.16 2.84 62.39
N SER A 10 -2.25 2.34 62.94
CA SER A 10 -3.39 1.70 62.31
C SER A 10 -4.28 2.74 61.64
N PHE A 11 -4.67 2.48 60.39
CA PHE A 11 -5.90 3.01 59.80
C PHE A 11 -6.59 1.88 59.04
N VAL A 12 -7.75 1.49 59.56
CA VAL A 12 -8.76 0.72 58.83
C VAL A 12 -9.68 1.74 58.17
N SER A 13 -9.77 1.69 56.84
CA SER A 13 -10.88 2.28 56.09
C SER A 13 -11.24 1.34 54.95
N SER A 14 -12.39 0.68 55.08
CA SER A 14 -13.02 -0.11 54.03
C SER A 14 -13.47 0.82 52.91
N ALA A 15 -13.05 0.54 51.67
CA ALA A 15 -13.58 1.19 50.47
C ALA A 15 -13.90 0.12 49.42
N LEU A 16 -15.12 0.19 48.89
CA LEU A 16 -15.66 -0.65 47.83
C LEU A 16 -14.72 -0.67 46.63
N VAL A 17 -14.11 -1.82 46.31
CA VAL A 17 -13.44 -1.99 45.02
C VAL A 17 -14.51 -2.26 43.98
N SER A 18 -15.11 -1.19 43.46
CA SER A 18 -15.76 -1.21 42.16
C SER A 18 -14.78 -1.82 41.17
N GLY A 19 -15.09 -3.02 40.68
CA GLY A 19 -14.26 -3.75 39.73
C GLY A 19 -14.11 -2.96 38.44
N THR A 20 -13.12 -2.09 38.37
CA THR A 20 -12.63 -1.58 37.10
C THR A 20 -11.91 -2.76 36.44
N PHE A 21 -12.59 -3.42 35.51
CA PHE A 21 -11.92 -4.23 34.50
C PHE A 21 -11.02 -3.27 33.71
N THR A 22 -9.80 -3.06 34.16
CA THR A 22 -8.74 -2.65 33.25
C THR A 22 -8.54 -3.85 32.35
N SER A 23 -9.27 -3.87 31.23
CA SER A 23 -8.93 -4.73 30.10
C SER A 23 -7.49 -4.37 29.76
N ALA A 24 -6.56 -5.17 30.26
CA ALA A 24 -5.17 -5.09 29.88
C ALA A 24 -5.16 -5.35 28.38
N VAL A 25 -5.12 -4.27 27.59
CA VAL A 25 -4.88 -4.34 26.15
C VAL A 25 -3.50 -4.95 26.06
N ARG A 26 -3.45 -6.27 25.84
CA ARG A 26 -2.19 -6.94 25.56
C ARG A 26 -1.58 -6.19 24.38
N PRO A 27 -0.37 -5.63 24.49
CA PRO A 27 0.28 -5.03 23.34
C PRO A 27 0.27 -6.08 22.24
N ALA A 28 -0.25 -5.70 21.07
CA ALA A 28 -0.30 -6.60 19.93
C ALA A 28 1.13 -7.07 19.67
N GLY A 29 1.34 -8.39 19.71
CA GLY A 29 2.67 -8.96 19.49
C GLY A 29 3.23 -8.57 18.11
N PRO A 30 4.54 -8.80 17.88
CA PRO A 30 5.19 -8.46 16.62
C PRO A 30 4.42 -8.99 15.41
N LYS A 31 4.27 -8.15 14.38
CA LYS A 31 3.65 -8.51 13.11
C LYS A 31 4.71 -8.53 12.02
N THR A 32 4.52 -9.32 10.99
CA THR A 32 5.34 -9.20 9.78
C THR A 32 5.23 -7.77 9.25
N ILE A 33 6.33 -7.25 8.70
CA ILE A 33 6.34 -5.90 8.14
C ILE A 33 5.27 -5.75 7.05
N PHE A 34 5.07 -6.78 6.22
CA PHE A 34 3.96 -6.84 5.27
C PHE A 34 2.60 -6.56 5.91
N LYS A 35 2.26 -7.30 6.98
CA LYS A 35 0.97 -7.16 7.66
C LYS A 35 0.84 -5.78 8.27
N LEU A 36 1.90 -5.28 8.91
CA LEU A 36 1.89 -3.97 9.53
C LEU A 36 1.67 -2.85 8.50
N ILE A 37 2.34 -2.90 7.35
CA ILE A 37 2.14 -1.92 6.26
C ILE A 37 0.70 -1.96 5.74
N ARG A 38 0.12 -3.15 5.51
CA ARG A 38 -1.27 -3.25 5.05
C ARG A 38 -2.27 -2.60 6.02
N GLU A 39 -2.01 -2.70 7.31
CA GLU A 39 -2.89 -2.17 8.35
C GLU A 39 -2.70 -0.66 8.58
N THR A 40 -1.47 -0.17 8.46
CA THR A 40 -1.09 1.20 8.89
C THR A 40 -0.88 2.16 7.72
N ARG A 41 -0.63 1.66 6.51
CA ARG A 41 -0.26 2.44 5.32
C ARG A 41 -1.09 2.03 4.10
N PRO A 42 -2.39 2.32 4.09
CA PRO A 42 -3.24 2.06 2.92
C PRO A 42 -2.80 2.87 1.69
N ASP A 43 -1.95 3.89 1.86
CA ASP A 43 -1.27 4.66 0.83
C ASP A 43 -0.07 3.97 0.20
N ARG A 44 0.42 2.86 0.77
CA ARG A 44 1.58 2.12 0.25
C ARG A 44 1.21 0.71 -0.22
N ARG A 45 1.89 0.26 -1.26
CA ARG A 45 1.87 -1.13 -1.76
C ARG A 45 3.29 -1.60 -1.97
N MET A 46 3.56 -2.85 -1.59
CA MET A 46 4.89 -3.42 -1.80
C MET A 46 5.21 -3.55 -3.28
N LEU A 47 6.48 -3.42 -3.60
CA LEU A 47 7.01 -3.76 -4.90
C LEU A 47 7.39 -5.25 -4.92
N PHE A 48 6.89 -5.95 -5.93
CA PHE A 48 7.23 -7.35 -6.20
C PHE A 48 7.69 -7.51 -7.64
N ASP A 49 8.52 -8.53 -7.85
CA ASP A 49 8.79 -9.02 -9.20
C ASP A 49 7.50 -9.51 -9.85
N GLY A 50 7.35 -9.25 -11.15
CA GLY A 50 6.17 -9.61 -11.92
C GLY A 50 5.03 -8.60 -11.86
N TYR A 51 5.16 -7.51 -11.10
CA TYR A 51 4.25 -6.37 -11.25
C TYR A 51 4.30 -5.86 -12.69
N ASN A 52 3.13 -5.73 -13.33
CA ASN A 52 3.00 -5.46 -14.77
C ASN A 52 3.81 -6.42 -15.67
N LYS A 53 4.04 -7.66 -15.23
CA LYS A 53 4.85 -8.68 -15.92
C LYS A 53 6.33 -8.32 -16.09
N VAL A 54 6.87 -7.43 -15.25
CA VAL A 54 8.28 -7.01 -15.26
C VAL A 54 9.02 -7.66 -14.09
N PHE A 55 10.12 -8.37 -14.37
CA PHE A 55 10.84 -9.20 -13.38
C PHE A 55 12.31 -8.79 -13.17
N ASP A 56 12.83 -7.89 -13.99
CA ASP A 56 14.26 -7.53 -14.05
C ASP A 56 14.62 -6.28 -13.24
N GLY A 57 13.63 -5.63 -12.62
CA GLY A 57 13.81 -4.37 -11.88
C GLY A 57 13.84 -3.13 -12.76
N SER A 58 13.43 -3.23 -14.03
CA SER A 58 13.39 -2.11 -14.98
C SER A 58 12.13 -1.25 -14.90
N SER A 59 11.13 -1.64 -14.09
CA SER A 59 9.90 -0.86 -13.94
C SER A 59 10.19 0.51 -13.31
N ASP A 60 9.39 1.52 -13.69
CA ASP A 60 9.59 2.89 -13.20
C ASP A 60 9.56 2.98 -11.67
N HIS A 61 8.70 2.19 -11.01
CA HIS A 61 8.66 2.15 -9.56
C HIS A 61 9.93 1.56 -8.95
N TRP A 62 10.47 0.47 -9.53
CA TRP A 62 11.73 -0.11 -9.07
C TRP A 62 12.89 0.86 -9.27
N LYS A 63 12.98 1.48 -10.44
CA LYS A 63 14.00 2.51 -10.74
C LYS A 63 13.90 3.69 -9.79
N PHE A 64 12.69 4.15 -9.48
CA PHE A 64 12.44 5.26 -8.57
C PHE A 64 12.98 4.98 -7.16
N VAL A 65 12.56 3.87 -6.53
CA VAL A 65 13.00 3.54 -5.16
C VAL A 65 14.48 3.17 -5.11
N TRP A 66 15.02 2.56 -6.17
CA TRP A 66 16.43 2.23 -6.26
C TRP A 66 17.31 3.48 -6.38
N LYS A 67 16.91 4.43 -7.24
CA LYS A 67 17.60 5.72 -7.35
C LYS A 67 17.60 6.43 -6.01
N LYS A 68 16.47 6.43 -5.31
CA LYS A 68 16.39 7.02 -3.97
C LYS A 68 17.34 6.32 -2.99
N TYR A 69 17.33 4.99 -2.93
CA TYR A 69 18.23 4.23 -2.05
C TYR A 69 19.71 4.57 -2.31
N ARG A 70 20.13 4.62 -3.59
CA ARG A 70 21.51 4.99 -3.96
C ARG A 70 21.88 6.43 -3.60
N ASN A 71 20.91 7.35 -3.62
CA ASN A 71 21.14 8.73 -3.22
C ASN A 71 21.31 8.85 -1.70
N ASP A 72 20.51 8.09 -0.94
CA ASP A 72 20.57 8.07 0.52
C ASP A 72 21.82 7.33 1.03
N PHE A 73 22.30 6.33 0.27
CA PHE A 73 23.49 5.54 0.57
C PHE A 73 24.45 5.48 -0.64
N PRO A 74 25.28 6.51 -0.86
CA PRO A 74 26.25 6.50 -1.94
C PRO A 74 27.40 5.49 -1.70
N ALA A 75 28.17 5.19 -2.74
CA ALA A 75 29.28 4.24 -2.66
C ALA A 75 30.29 4.62 -1.56
N GLY A 76 30.71 3.64 -0.76
CA GLY A 76 31.59 3.83 0.39
C GLY A 76 30.87 4.18 1.70
N VAL A 77 29.55 4.42 1.67
CA VAL A 77 28.73 4.59 2.86
C VAL A 77 28.07 3.26 3.22
N SER A 78 28.09 2.93 4.52
CA SER A 78 27.36 1.76 5.04
C SER A 78 25.87 1.90 4.73
N ASN A 79 25.26 0.83 4.25
CA ASN A 79 23.87 0.84 3.83
C ASN A 79 23.07 -0.25 4.56
N PRO A 80 21.80 0.00 4.92
CA PRO A 80 21.03 -0.88 5.79
C PRO A 80 20.79 -2.26 5.20
N PHE A 81 20.83 -2.39 3.87
CA PHE A 81 20.65 -3.68 3.18
C PHE A 81 21.97 -4.41 2.93
N SER A 82 23.11 -3.86 3.39
CA SER A 82 24.45 -4.43 3.22
C SER A 82 24.79 -4.78 1.76
N LEU A 83 24.24 -4.02 0.82
CA LEU A 83 24.44 -4.24 -0.61
C LEU A 83 25.83 -3.82 -1.04
N THR A 84 26.44 -4.61 -1.90
CA THR A 84 27.80 -4.38 -2.40
C THR A 84 27.82 -3.62 -3.72
N GLN A 85 26.77 -3.76 -4.55
CA GLN A 85 26.67 -3.11 -5.85
C GLN A 85 25.57 -2.04 -5.87
N LEU A 86 25.99 -0.77 -5.86
CA LEU A 86 25.11 0.40 -5.84
C LEU A 86 25.12 1.17 -7.17
N THR A 87 25.24 0.46 -8.29
CA THR A 87 25.34 1.03 -9.64
C THR A 87 24.21 0.56 -10.54
N GLY A 88 24.03 1.24 -11.68
CA GLY A 88 23.00 0.93 -12.68
C GLY A 88 21.63 1.53 -12.38
N ASP A 89 20.82 1.66 -13.42
CA ASP A 89 19.50 2.30 -13.34
C ASP A 89 18.41 1.34 -12.87
N ASN A 90 18.48 0.08 -13.29
CA ASN A 90 17.54 -0.94 -12.86
C ASN A 90 17.87 -1.37 -11.42
N ALA A 91 16.83 -1.57 -10.61
CA ALA A 91 17.02 -2.09 -9.25
C ALA A 91 17.65 -3.49 -9.34
N PRO A 92 18.81 -3.78 -8.72
CA PRO A 92 19.46 -5.08 -8.84
C PRO A 92 18.69 -6.17 -8.09
N LYS A 93 18.89 -7.44 -8.46
CA LYS A 93 18.19 -8.58 -7.85
C LYS A 93 18.41 -8.64 -6.34
N GLU A 94 19.62 -8.36 -5.86
CA GLU A 94 19.96 -8.35 -4.44
C GLU A 94 19.11 -7.36 -3.63
N PHE A 95 18.91 -6.14 -4.16
CA PHE A 95 18.03 -5.12 -3.57
C PHE A 95 16.58 -5.61 -3.52
N ARG A 96 16.06 -6.15 -4.63
CA ARG A 96 14.66 -6.65 -4.70
C ARG A 96 14.43 -7.86 -3.78
N ASP A 97 15.40 -8.76 -3.70
CA ASP A 97 15.36 -9.91 -2.80
C ASP A 97 15.38 -9.47 -1.33
N THR A 98 16.14 -8.42 -1.00
CA THR A 98 16.16 -7.84 0.35
C THR A 98 14.80 -7.25 0.71
N CYS A 99 14.18 -6.50 -0.20
CA CYS A 99 12.79 -6.04 -0.02
C CYS A 99 11.82 -7.20 0.24
N ARG A 100 11.93 -8.30 -0.52
CA ARG A 100 11.10 -9.50 -0.30
C ARG A 100 11.32 -10.09 1.10
N LYS A 101 12.58 -10.20 1.55
CA LYS A 101 12.92 -10.70 2.90
C LYS A 101 12.37 -9.80 4.00
N LEU A 102 12.52 -8.47 3.86
CA LEU A 102 11.97 -7.50 4.82
C LEU A 102 10.46 -7.71 5.01
N PHE A 103 9.70 -7.90 3.93
CA PHE A 103 8.25 -8.03 4.06
C PHE A 103 7.79 -9.32 4.74
N PHE A 104 8.44 -10.44 4.45
CA PHE A 104 7.93 -11.77 4.82
C PHE A 104 8.70 -12.45 5.94
N ASN A 105 9.98 -12.12 6.13
CA ASN A 105 10.84 -12.79 7.10
C ASN A 105 11.13 -11.93 8.33
N GLU A 106 10.92 -10.62 8.24
CA GLU A 106 11.10 -9.69 9.35
C GLU A 106 9.77 -9.32 10.00
N SER A 107 9.84 -9.01 11.28
CA SER A 107 8.71 -8.56 12.09
C SER A 107 9.05 -7.30 12.84
N ALA A 108 8.07 -6.43 13.00
CA ALA A 108 8.16 -5.20 13.76
C ALA A 108 7.06 -5.16 14.82
N SER A 109 7.37 -4.56 15.97
CA SER A 109 6.39 -4.35 17.05
C SER A 109 5.62 -3.04 16.91
N SER A 110 6.17 -2.05 16.20
CA SER A 110 5.53 -0.77 15.90
C SER A 110 5.97 -0.21 14.56
N THR A 111 5.37 0.92 14.16
CA THR A 111 5.74 1.68 12.96
C THR A 111 7.00 2.53 13.12
N ASP A 112 7.58 2.56 14.32
CA ASP A 112 8.83 3.28 14.60
C ASP A 112 10.06 2.40 14.37
N ASP A 113 9.86 1.09 14.15
CA ASP A 113 10.91 0.13 13.86
C ASP A 113 11.68 0.52 12.57
N GLU A 114 13.01 0.52 12.64
CA GLU A 114 13.87 0.91 11.52
C GLU A 114 13.64 0.05 10.28
N LYS A 115 13.45 -1.27 10.44
CA LYS A 115 13.19 -2.17 9.32
C LYS A 115 11.84 -1.88 8.68
N TYR A 116 10.84 -1.53 9.49
CA TYR A 116 9.55 -1.08 8.97
C TYR A 116 9.72 0.19 8.14
N ASN A 117 10.46 1.17 8.65
CA ASN A 117 10.72 2.43 7.94
C ASN A 117 11.49 2.21 6.64
N TRP A 118 12.53 1.37 6.63
CA TRP A 118 13.25 1.03 5.39
C TRP A 118 12.36 0.31 4.38
N ALA A 119 11.51 -0.61 4.83
CA ALA A 119 10.59 -1.31 3.95
C ALA A 119 9.59 -0.34 3.31
N VAL A 120 9.02 0.58 4.08
CA VAL A 120 8.14 1.63 3.55
C VAL A 120 8.89 2.50 2.54
N GLU A 121 10.09 2.96 2.88
CA GLU A 121 10.79 3.97 2.10
C GLU A 121 11.39 3.44 0.79
N TYR A 122 11.93 2.23 0.81
CA TYR A 122 12.74 1.67 -0.28
C TYR A 122 12.09 0.47 -0.98
N CYS A 123 11.05 -0.13 -0.40
CA CYS A 123 10.45 -1.36 -0.91
C CYS A 123 8.96 -1.22 -1.23
N THR A 124 8.36 -0.03 -1.06
CA THR A 124 6.98 0.24 -1.45
C THR A 124 6.86 1.30 -2.54
N ARG A 125 5.73 1.28 -3.24
CA ARG A 125 5.23 2.36 -4.09
C ARG A 125 3.94 2.92 -3.50
N SER A 126 3.52 4.06 -4.02
CA SER A 126 2.18 4.58 -3.77
C SER A 126 1.12 3.61 -4.28
N THR A 127 0.02 3.51 -3.54
CA THR A 127 -1.17 2.76 -3.92
C THR A 127 -1.87 3.48 -5.05
N LEU A 128 -2.22 2.74 -6.09
CA LEU A 128 -2.96 3.23 -7.25
C LEU A 128 -4.46 2.96 -7.07
N VAL A 129 -5.28 3.68 -7.81
CA VAL A 129 -6.71 3.37 -7.92
C VAL A 129 -6.91 1.94 -8.42
N SER A 130 -6.13 1.49 -9.41
CA SER A 130 -6.17 0.13 -9.93
C SER A 130 -5.91 -0.96 -8.88
N ASP A 131 -5.09 -0.70 -7.85
CA ASP A 131 -4.86 -1.64 -6.75
C ASP A 131 -6.15 -1.87 -5.95
N TRP A 132 -6.90 -0.81 -5.67
CA TRP A 132 -8.19 -0.92 -4.99
C TRP A 132 -9.22 -1.69 -5.81
N ILE A 133 -9.23 -1.49 -7.13
CA ILE A 133 -10.10 -2.25 -8.03
C ILE A 133 -9.74 -3.74 -7.98
N TRP A 134 -8.46 -4.07 -8.05
CA TRP A 134 -7.96 -5.44 -7.95
C TRP A 134 -8.35 -6.12 -6.64
N GLU A 135 -8.12 -5.44 -5.52
CA GLU A 135 -8.49 -5.93 -4.17
C GLU A 135 -9.99 -6.14 -4.01
N SER A 136 -10.83 -5.42 -4.77
CA SER A 136 -12.29 -5.60 -4.80
C SER A 136 -12.77 -6.77 -5.67
N GLY A 137 -11.85 -7.58 -6.23
CA GLY A 137 -12.22 -8.69 -7.11
C GLY A 137 -12.51 -8.29 -8.56
N HIS A 138 -12.14 -7.06 -8.95
CA HIS A 138 -12.37 -6.51 -10.28
C HIS A 138 -11.03 -6.24 -10.99
N GLU A 139 -11.09 -5.98 -12.28
CA GLU A 139 -9.95 -5.54 -13.09
C GLU A 139 -10.36 -4.41 -14.01
N ILE A 140 -9.39 -3.56 -14.34
CA ILE A 140 -9.58 -2.52 -15.35
C ILE A 140 -9.73 -3.20 -16.71
N VAL A 141 -10.75 -2.82 -17.47
CA VAL A 141 -10.89 -3.30 -18.84
C VAL A 141 -9.72 -2.76 -19.65
N PRO A 142 -8.90 -3.60 -20.30
CA PRO A 142 -7.80 -3.11 -21.13
C PRO A 142 -8.35 -2.26 -22.28
N LYS A 143 -7.64 -1.17 -22.59
CA LYS A 143 -8.02 -0.23 -23.63
C LYS A 143 -8.29 -0.91 -25.00
N ASP A 144 -7.45 -1.89 -25.32
CA ASP A 144 -7.50 -2.67 -26.56
C ASP A 144 -8.44 -3.90 -26.49
N ASN A 145 -9.17 -4.08 -25.39
CA ASN A 145 -10.06 -5.23 -25.21
C ASN A 145 -11.40 -5.09 -25.97
N ASN A 146 -12.17 -6.19 -25.98
CA ASN A 146 -13.47 -6.36 -26.61
C ASN A 146 -14.38 -5.12 -26.50
N THR A 147 -14.83 -4.65 -27.67
CA THR A 147 -15.80 -3.57 -27.86
C THR A 147 -17.06 -3.70 -26.99
N ASP A 148 -17.53 -4.91 -26.69
CA ASP A 148 -18.79 -5.10 -25.96
C ASP A 148 -18.72 -4.71 -24.48
N GLU A 149 -17.57 -4.94 -23.83
CA GLU A 149 -17.36 -4.53 -22.44
C GLU A 149 -17.31 -3.00 -22.35
N TRP A 150 -16.58 -2.40 -23.29
CA TRP A 150 -16.50 -0.96 -23.43
C TRP A 150 -17.85 -0.31 -23.75
N LYS A 151 -18.66 -0.90 -24.64
CA LYS A 151 -20.04 -0.46 -24.93
C LYS A 151 -20.89 -0.44 -23.65
N LYS A 152 -20.83 -1.50 -22.84
CA LYS A 152 -21.58 -1.60 -21.56
C LYS A 152 -21.14 -0.53 -20.56
N LEU A 153 -19.83 -0.28 -20.45
CA LEU A 153 -19.29 0.73 -19.54
C LEU A 153 -19.62 2.15 -19.99
N TRP A 154 -19.52 2.42 -21.29
CA TRP A 154 -19.90 3.71 -21.87
C TRP A 154 -21.39 4.01 -21.67
N ALA A 155 -22.26 3.02 -21.91
CA ALA A 155 -23.69 3.15 -21.66
C ALA A 155 -24.01 3.52 -20.20
N LYS A 156 -23.22 3.05 -19.23
CA LYS A 156 -23.37 3.44 -17.81
C LYS A 156 -22.85 4.84 -17.52
N TYR A 157 -21.82 5.30 -18.24
CA TYR A 157 -21.15 6.57 -17.97
C TYR A 157 -21.85 7.77 -18.62
N LYS A 158 -22.29 7.64 -19.88
CA LYS A 158 -22.63 8.76 -20.78
C LYS A 158 -23.63 9.77 -20.17
N ASP A 159 -24.62 9.31 -19.42
CA ASP A 159 -25.64 10.17 -18.83
C ASP A 159 -25.13 10.93 -17.60
N SER A 160 -24.11 10.40 -16.92
CA SER A 160 -23.49 11.07 -15.77
C SER A 160 -22.44 12.10 -16.19
N ASN A 161 -21.76 11.83 -17.30
CA ASN A 161 -20.66 12.60 -17.88
C ASN A 161 -19.71 13.29 -16.87
N VAL A 162 -19.38 12.61 -15.76
CA VAL A 162 -18.64 13.20 -14.63
C VAL A 162 -17.22 13.67 -14.95
N TRP A 163 -16.68 13.28 -16.11
CA TRP A 163 -15.39 13.72 -16.63
C TRP A 163 -15.51 14.68 -17.82
N ASN A 164 -16.73 15.15 -18.15
CA ASN A 164 -17.00 16.11 -19.23
C ASN A 164 -16.38 15.69 -20.57
N ILE A 165 -16.58 14.43 -20.95
CA ILE A 165 -16.07 13.88 -22.20
C ILE A 165 -17.05 14.28 -23.31
N SER A 166 -16.56 15.10 -24.24
CA SER A 166 -17.31 15.62 -25.38
C SER A 166 -17.37 14.64 -26.56
N ASP A 167 -16.51 13.61 -26.56
CA ASP A 167 -16.43 12.66 -27.65
C ASP A 167 -17.73 11.86 -27.75
N SER A 168 -18.41 11.97 -28.90
CA SER A 168 -19.60 11.19 -29.20
C SER A 168 -19.24 10.01 -30.10
N SER A 169 -19.54 8.79 -29.67
CA SER A 169 -19.46 7.61 -30.53
C SER A 169 -20.70 7.50 -31.43
N SER A 170 -20.52 7.20 -32.71
CA SER A 170 -21.64 7.08 -33.66
C SER A 170 -22.46 5.78 -33.55
N ASN A 171 -22.06 4.79 -32.76
CA ASN A 171 -22.75 3.47 -32.67
C ASN A 171 -22.80 2.88 -31.25
N GLY A 172 -22.79 3.73 -30.21
CA GLY A 172 -22.79 3.29 -28.81
C GLY A 172 -21.46 2.69 -28.33
N GLU A 173 -20.41 2.76 -29.15
CA GLU A 173 -19.05 2.39 -28.79
C GLU A 173 -18.49 3.32 -27.71
N ALA A 174 -17.55 2.85 -26.90
CA ALA A 174 -16.84 3.76 -26.00
C ALA A 174 -15.93 4.68 -26.82
N PRO A 175 -16.06 6.02 -26.69
CA PRO A 175 -15.13 6.94 -27.31
C PRO A 175 -13.71 6.76 -26.77
N GLU A 176 -12.73 7.09 -27.58
CA GLU A 176 -11.31 6.95 -27.23
C GLU A 176 -10.94 7.83 -26.02
N GLY A 177 -11.48 9.05 -25.92
CA GLY A 177 -11.31 9.90 -24.75
C GLY A 177 -11.82 9.26 -23.46
N PHE A 178 -12.89 8.46 -23.51
CA PHE A 178 -13.40 7.73 -22.35
C PHE A 178 -12.47 6.59 -21.92
N LYS A 179 -12.00 5.77 -22.87
CA LYS A 179 -11.04 4.70 -22.57
C LYS A 179 -9.74 5.24 -21.99
N LYS A 180 -9.20 6.32 -22.59
CA LYS A 180 -8.01 7.01 -22.09
C LYS A 180 -8.22 7.55 -20.67
N LYS A 181 -9.40 8.12 -20.40
CA LYS A 181 -9.70 8.63 -19.06
C LYS A 181 -9.74 7.52 -18.01
N CYS A 182 -10.29 6.37 -18.36
CA CYS A 182 -10.25 5.19 -17.49
C CYS A 182 -8.82 4.79 -17.12
N GLU A 183 -7.91 4.76 -18.10
CA GLU A 183 -6.49 4.44 -17.88
C GLU A 183 -5.80 5.48 -16.98
N GLU A 184 -6.00 6.77 -17.26
CA GLU A 184 -5.46 7.87 -16.45
C GLU A 184 -5.92 7.79 -15.00
N GLU A 185 -7.23 7.64 -14.76
CA GLU A 185 -7.80 7.58 -13.42
C GLU A 185 -7.38 6.32 -12.67
N ALA A 186 -7.24 5.18 -13.36
CA ALA A 186 -6.75 3.94 -12.77
C ALA A 186 -5.29 4.04 -12.30
N ASN A 187 -4.48 4.87 -12.96
CA ASN A 187 -3.07 5.09 -12.62
C ASN A 187 -2.83 6.22 -11.61
N LYS A 188 -3.88 6.90 -11.13
CA LYS A 188 -3.74 7.88 -10.05
C LYS A 188 -3.41 7.20 -8.73
N THR A 189 -2.63 7.90 -7.91
CA THR A 189 -2.37 7.47 -6.54
C THR A 189 -3.60 7.73 -5.66
N SER A 190 -3.93 6.78 -4.79
CA SER A 190 -4.95 6.96 -3.75
C SER A 190 -4.66 6.06 -2.57
N GLY A 191 -4.50 6.65 -1.38
CA GLY A 191 -4.44 5.92 -0.11
C GLY A 191 -5.80 5.64 0.51
N ASN A 192 -6.90 5.96 -0.19
CA ASN A 192 -8.24 5.85 0.33
C ASN A 192 -9.14 5.05 -0.62
N LYS A 193 -9.57 3.87 -0.19
CA LYS A 193 -10.52 3.03 -0.95
C LYS A 193 -11.87 3.69 -1.25
N ARG A 194 -12.22 4.76 -0.52
CA ARG A 194 -13.45 5.54 -0.72
C ARG A 194 -13.26 6.78 -1.59
N ASP A 195 -12.06 6.98 -2.14
CA ASP A 195 -11.78 8.08 -3.05
C ASP A 195 -12.75 8.08 -4.24
N VAL A 196 -13.12 9.27 -4.70
CA VAL A 196 -14.08 9.43 -5.81
C VAL A 196 -13.56 8.80 -7.10
N SER A 197 -12.26 8.85 -7.37
CA SER A 197 -11.64 8.19 -8.52
C SER A 197 -11.72 6.67 -8.39
N VAL A 198 -11.56 6.10 -7.19
CA VAL A 198 -11.75 4.64 -6.97
C VAL A 198 -13.19 4.24 -7.31
N ASN A 199 -14.17 4.96 -6.78
CA ASN A 199 -15.58 4.66 -7.05
C ASN A 199 -15.93 4.82 -8.53
N ARG A 200 -15.42 5.86 -9.19
CA ARG A 200 -15.67 6.13 -10.62
C ARG A 200 -15.02 5.07 -11.50
N VAL A 201 -13.76 4.72 -11.27
CA VAL A 201 -13.06 3.68 -12.03
C VAL A 201 -13.71 2.32 -11.80
N PHE A 202 -14.09 1.99 -10.57
CA PHE A 202 -14.84 0.77 -10.28
C PHE A 202 -16.13 0.71 -11.12
N LYS A 203 -16.92 1.79 -11.12
CA LYS A 203 -18.23 1.82 -11.77
C LYS A 203 -18.14 1.87 -13.30
N TYR A 204 -17.18 2.61 -13.84
CA TYR A 204 -17.15 2.99 -15.26
C TYR A 204 -15.99 2.39 -16.06
N CYS A 205 -15.01 1.76 -15.44
CA CYS A 205 -13.81 1.28 -16.12
C CYS A 205 -13.45 -0.17 -15.80
N SER A 206 -14.20 -0.82 -14.89
CA SER A 206 -13.83 -2.12 -14.38
C SER A 206 -14.89 -3.19 -14.70
N LYS A 207 -14.43 -4.45 -14.72
CA LYS A 207 -15.27 -5.64 -14.77
C LYS A 207 -14.88 -6.60 -13.66
N LYS A 208 -15.80 -7.47 -13.29
CA LYS A 208 -15.51 -8.56 -12.36
C LYS A 208 -14.46 -9.48 -13.01
N ARG A 209 -13.42 -9.85 -12.26
CA ARG A 209 -12.43 -10.82 -12.74
C ARG A 209 -13.08 -12.18 -12.87
N VAL A 210 -12.81 -12.84 -13.99
CA VAL A 210 -13.16 -14.25 -14.20
C VAL A 210 -11.95 -15.04 -13.73
N ASN A 211 -12.15 -15.89 -12.71
CA ASN A 211 -11.11 -16.80 -12.22
C ASN A 211 -10.89 -17.94 -13.20
#